data_AF-A0A813ES63-F1
#
_entry.id   AF-A0A813ES63-F1
#
_cell.length_a   1.000
_cell.length_b   1.000
_cell.length_c   1.000
_cell.angle_alpha   90.00
_cell.angle_beta   90.00
_cell.angle_gamma   90.00
#
_symmetry.space_group_name_H-M   'P 1'
#
loop_
_entity.id
_entity.type
_entity.pdbx_description
1 polymer ?
#
loop_
_entity_poly.entity_id
_entity_poly.type
_entity_poly.pdbx_seq_one_letter_code
_entity_poly.pdbx_strand_id
1 'polypeptide(L)'
;EGCALSLRQLRRSRGTRSAAEVDEASIPPKTSAPAVTKANLPSEHHDNKSANLPHLFANGSAPRQTKANLPSAHHANVSFHAAHAAKGNYGLPMINYPETGCTRCGEMAFCHRAENPGCGGHASGGVASFPNLKKGSGCHSTDAPILTIPRAYIQTIDDLKQMGGTADMLSSMLLSGFNRYLANGGAVPVMQCIHKSASVSVKWLHLHTFCIDGRVDGMPSQRTALCARMGSPEDAQPIAALWIR
;
A
#
# COMPACT_ATOMS: atom_id res chain seq x y z
N GLU A 1 17.99 32.32 -0.64
CA GLU A 1 19.09 32.16 -1.60
C GLU A 1 19.94 30.96 -1.18
N GLY A 2 20.40 30.14 -2.13
CA GLY A 2 21.54 29.22 -1.93
C GLY A 2 21.24 27.76 -1.59
N CYS A 3 21.00 26.92 -2.61
CA CYS A 3 21.50 25.54 -2.59
C CYS A 3 21.95 25.16 -4.01
N ALA A 4 23.21 25.48 -4.32
CA ALA A 4 23.88 25.05 -5.53
C ALA A 4 24.92 23.99 -5.13
N LEU A 5 24.61 22.71 -5.39
CA LEU A 5 25.56 21.61 -5.23
C LEU A 5 26.34 21.41 -6.54
N SER A 6 27.65 21.63 -6.41
CA SER A 6 28.67 21.47 -7.43
C SER A 6 28.86 19.98 -7.81
N LEU A 7 28.50 19.65 -9.05
CA LEU A 7 28.80 18.38 -9.72
C LEU A 7 30.20 18.47 -10.36
N ARG A 8 31.27 18.29 -9.58
CA ARG A 8 32.63 18.10 -10.12
C ARG A 8 33.53 17.44 -9.07
N GLN A 9 33.75 16.14 -9.20
CA GLN A 9 34.98 15.38 -8.93
C GLN A 9 34.65 13.95 -8.49
N LEU A 10 34.55 13.04 -9.46
CA LEU A 10 34.86 11.62 -9.28
C LEU A 10 35.23 11.04 -10.64
N ARG A 11 36.45 11.40 -11.07
CA ARG A 11 37.17 10.74 -12.16
C ARG A 11 38.53 10.36 -11.59
N ARG A 12 38.89 9.09 -11.80
CA ARG A 12 40.21 8.43 -11.60
C ARG A 12 40.46 7.77 -10.23
N SER A 13 40.29 6.45 -10.22
CA SER A 13 41.39 5.53 -9.88
C SER A 13 41.13 4.16 -10.52
N ARG A 14 41.80 3.92 -11.66
CA ARG A 14 42.07 2.57 -12.16
C ARG A 14 43.14 1.99 -11.24
N GLY A 15 42.83 0.87 -10.58
CA GLY A 15 43.76 0.08 -9.79
C GLY A 15 43.70 -1.36 -10.24
N THR A 16 44.77 -1.81 -10.90
CA THR A 16 45.08 -3.17 -11.31
C THR A 16 45.43 -4.05 -10.10
N ARG A 17 44.76 -5.20 -9.92
CA ARG A 17 45.26 -6.39 -9.20
C ARG A 17 44.66 -7.62 -9.89
N SER A 18 45.46 -8.34 -10.68
CA SER A 18 46.34 -9.45 -10.28
C SER A 18 45.51 -10.72 -10.02
N ALA A 19 45.66 -11.64 -10.98
CA ALA A 19 45.07 -12.97 -11.00
C ALA A 19 45.61 -13.79 -9.82
N ALA A 20 44.69 -14.37 -9.05
CA ALA A 20 44.98 -15.48 -8.16
C ALA A 20 44.35 -16.72 -8.79
N GLU A 21 45.25 -17.55 -9.27
CA GLU A 21 45.15 -18.97 -9.59
C GLU A 21 44.47 -19.71 -8.42
N VAL A 22 43.42 -20.47 -8.71
CA VAL A 22 42.84 -21.42 -7.76
C VAL A 22 42.60 -22.73 -8.49
N ASP A 23 43.25 -23.75 -7.95
CA ASP A 23 43.34 -25.11 -8.45
C ASP A 23 41.98 -25.78 -8.70
N GLU A 24 41.95 -26.43 -9.85
CA GLU A 24 40.89 -27.27 -10.38
C GLU A 24 40.88 -28.63 -9.67
N ALA A 25 40.11 -28.75 -8.59
CA ALA A 25 39.85 -30.02 -7.95
C ALA A 25 38.70 -30.78 -8.64
N SER A 26 39.07 -31.87 -9.30
CA SER A 26 38.25 -32.91 -9.91
C SER A 26 36.98 -33.27 -9.14
N ILE A 27 35.82 -33.14 -9.79
CA ILE A 27 34.53 -33.71 -9.35
C ILE A 27 34.18 -34.89 -10.26
N PRO A 28 33.96 -36.11 -9.73
CA PRO A 28 33.61 -37.28 -10.54
C PRO A 28 32.15 -37.24 -11.05
N PRO A 29 31.86 -37.81 -12.24
CA PRO A 29 30.53 -37.81 -12.83
C PRO A 29 29.74 -39.08 -12.48
N LYS A 30 28.62 -38.96 -11.76
CA LYS A 30 27.56 -39.98 -11.59
C LYS A 30 26.27 -39.21 -11.24
N THR A 31 25.08 -39.45 -11.77
CA THR A 31 24.48 -40.63 -12.39
C THR A 31 23.18 -40.17 -13.08
N SER A 32 22.89 -40.73 -14.24
CA SER A 32 21.66 -40.59 -15.00
C SER A 32 20.41 -40.99 -14.20
N ALA A 33 19.41 -40.09 -14.15
CA ALA A 33 18.07 -40.39 -13.66
C ALA A 33 17.24 -41.08 -14.77
N PRO A 34 16.41 -42.10 -14.44
CA PRO A 34 15.58 -42.78 -15.42
C PRO A 34 14.35 -41.96 -15.83
N ALA A 35 13.95 -42.18 -17.09
CA ALA A 35 12.80 -41.60 -17.74
C ALA A 35 11.50 -41.82 -16.97
N VAL A 36 10.75 -40.74 -16.76
CA VAL A 36 9.36 -40.79 -16.30
C VAL A 36 8.48 -41.13 -17.50
N THR A 37 7.90 -42.31 -17.45
CA THR A 37 6.87 -42.81 -18.36
C THR A 37 5.61 -41.96 -18.25
N LYS A 38 5.15 -41.44 -19.39
CA LYS A 38 3.80 -40.86 -19.55
C LYS A 38 2.77 -41.98 -19.35
N ALA A 39 2.00 -41.92 -18.26
CA ALA A 39 0.77 -42.69 -18.11
C ALA A 39 -0.41 -41.85 -18.59
N ASN A 40 -1.18 -42.43 -19.51
CA ASN A 40 -2.43 -41.94 -20.06
C ASN A 40 -3.47 -41.71 -18.95
N LEU A 41 -4.09 -40.52 -18.95
CA LEU A 41 -5.35 -40.26 -18.26
C LEU A 41 -6.49 -40.30 -19.30
N PRO A 42 -7.55 -41.09 -19.08
CA PRO A 42 -8.72 -41.09 -19.95
C PRO A 42 -9.53 -39.80 -19.77
N SER A 43 -9.91 -39.25 -20.92
CA SER A 43 -10.83 -38.14 -21.10
C SER A 43 -12.25 -38.58 -20.75
N GLU A 44 -12.76 -38.21 -19.57
CA GLU A 44 -14.19 -38.35 -19.27
C GLU A 44 -14.97 -37.17 -19.87
N HIS A 45 -15.69 -37.49 -20.95
CA HIS A 45 -16.77 -36.69 -21.51
C HIS A 45 -17.93 -36.63 -20.51
N HIS A 46 -18.16 -35.47 -19.88
CA HIS A 46 -19.43 -35.17 -19.25
C HIS A 46 -20.34 -34.44 -20.23
N ASP A 47 -21.28 -35.21 -20.79
CA ASP A 47 -22.47 -34.73 -21.49
C ASP A 47 -23.34 -33.92 -20.53
N ASN A 48 -23.32 -32.59 -20.64
CA ASN A 48 -24.28 -31.74 -19.96
C ASN A 48 -25.48 -31.51 -20.89
N LYS A 49 -26.55 -32.28 -20.64
CA LYS A 49 -27.84 -32.15 -21.33
C LYS A 49 -28.47 -30.79 -20.99
N SER A 50 -28.48 -29.89 -21.96
CA SER A 50 -29.33 -28.71 -21.98
C SER A 50 -30.80 -29.13 -21.99
N ALA A 51 -31.49 -28.90 -20.87
CA ALA A 51 -32.94 -28.90 -20.83
C ALA A 51 -33.44 -27.53 -21.29
N ASN A 52 -33.98 -27.50 -22.52
CA ASN A 52 -34.87 -26.46 -23.01
C ASN A 52 -36.15 -26.43 -22.15
N LEU A 53 -36.52 -25.26 -21.64
CA LEU A 53 -37.87 -24.95 -21.17
C LEU A 53 -38.40 -23.74 -21.98
N PRO A 54 -39.65 -23.80 -22.48
CA PRO A 54 -40.17 -22.76 -23.34
C PRO A 54 -40.79 -21.58 -22.57
N HIS A 55 -40.59 -20.40 -23.17
CA HIS A 55 -41.47 -19.23 -23.23
C HIS A 55 -42.77 -19.25 -22.42
N LEU A 56 -42.96 -18.20 -21.60
CA LEU A 56 -44.27 -17.53 -21.48
C LEU A 56 -44.07 -16.01 -21.27
N PHE A 57 -44.87 -15.27 -22.03
CA PHE A 57 -44.90 -13.82 -22.19
C PHE A 57 -45.44 -13.09 -20.95
N ALA A 58 -44.90 -11.89 -20.69
CA ALA A 58 -45.70 -10.78 -20.16
C ALA A 58 -45.07 -9.44 -20.56
N ASN A 59 -45.74 -8.77 -21.50
CA ASN A 59 -45.55 -7.35 -21.80
C ASN A 59 -45.93 -6.52 -20.57
N GLY A 60 -44.98 -5.78 -20.00
CA GLY A 60 -45.20 -4.82 -18.93
C GLY A 60 -44.62 -3.46 -19.31
N SER A 61 -45.52 -2.49 -19.48
CA SER A 61 -45.28 -1.13 -19.93
C SER A 61 -44.25 -0.36 -19.10
N ALA A 62 -43.38 0.39 -19.78
CA ALA A 62 -42.38 1.25 -19.19
C ALA A 62 -42.98 2.45 -18.43
N PRO A 63 -42.57 2.73 -17.18
CA PRO A 63 -42.82 4.02 -16.57
C PRO A 63 -41.70 5.02 -16.93
N ARG A 64 -42.12 6.05 -17.65
CA ARG A 64 -41.68 7.45 -17.61
C ARG A 64 -40.49 7.75 -16.68
N GLN A 65 -39.29 7.90 -17.26
CA GLN A 65 -38.13 8.47 -16.55
C GLN A 65 -38.38 9.96 -16.27
N THR A 66 -38.73 10.28 -15.03
CA THR A 66 -38.59 11.64 -14.51
C THR A 66 -37.12 11.88 -14.19
N LYS A 67 -36.53 12.89 -14.85
CA LYS A 67 -35.22 13.48 -14.53
C LYS A 67 -35.22 13.89 -13.05
N ALA A 68 -34.63 13.06 -12.20
CA ALA A 68 -34.23 13.47 -10.86
C ALA A 68 -32.87 14.15 -10.98
N ASN A 69 -32.83 15.43 -10.60
CA ASN A 69 -31.61 16.19 -10.38
C ASN A 69 -30.73 15.43 -9.38
N LEU A 70 -29.59 14.89 -9.83
CA LEU A 70 -28.52 14.48 -8.94
C LEU A 70 -27.93 15.77 -8.32
N PRO A 71 -27.93 15.91 -6.98
CA PRO A 71 -27.16 16.98 -6.36
C PRO A 71 -25.67 16.72 -6.60
N SER A 72 -25.02 17.73 -7.18
CA SER A 72 -23.57 17.90 -7.26
C SER A 72 -22.93 17.49 -5.93
N ALA A 73 -22.05 16.48 -5.99
CA ALA A 73 -21.22 16.04 -4.87
C ALA A 73 -20.20 17.14 -4.53
N HIS A 74 -20.66 18.20 -3.88
CA HIS A 74 -19.81 19.14 -3.19
C HIS A 74 -19.14 18.38 -2.04
N HIS A 75 -17.82 18.15 -2.20
CA HIS A 75 -16.81 18.05 -1.15
C HIS A 75 -17.39 17.89 0.27
N ALA A 76 -17.67 16.66 0.66
CA ALA A 76 -17.79 16.30 2.07
C ALA A 76 -16.38 16.38 2.68
N ASN A 77 -15.93 17.60 2.92
CA ASN A 77 -14.82 17.89 3.81
C ASN A 77 -15.36 17.66 5.23
N VAL A 78 -15.49 16.39 5.61
CA VAL A 78 -15.88 16.00 6.97
C VAL A 78 -14.76 16.50 7.86
N SER A 79 -15.02 17.63 8.49
CA SER A 79 -14.08 18.32 9.36
C SER A 79 -13.79 17.43 10.57
N PHE A 80 -12.69 16.68 10.47
CA PHE A 80 -12.05 15.93 11.56
C PHE A 80 -11.71 16.82 12.77
N HIS A 81 -11.85 18.14 12.65
CA HIS A 81 -11.57 19.08 13.73
C HIS A 81 -12.63 19.08 14.85
N ALA A 82 -13.89 18.72 14.59
CA ALA A 82 -14.95 18.99 15.56
C ALA A 82 -14.98 18.03 16.78
N ALA A 83 -14.63 16.75 16.61
CA ALA A 83 -14.70 15.78 17.69
C ALA A 83 -13.50 15.81 18.65
N HIS A 84 -12.36 16.40 18.22
CA HIS A 84 -11.15 16.53 19.04
C HIS A 84 -10.89 17.96 19.54
N ALA A 85 -11.51 19.00 18.96
CA ALA A 85 -11.32 20.38 19.40
C ALA A 85 -11.87 20.69 20.81
N ALA A 86 -12.78 19.87 21.34
CA ALA A 86 -13.41 20.12 22.64
C ALA A 86 -12.62 19.59 23.86
N LYS A 87 -11.52 18.85 23.66
CA LYS A 87 -10.73 18.25 24.76
C LYS A 87 -9.24 18.55 24.66
N GLY A 88 -8.88 19.84 24.66
CA GLY A 88 -7.49 20.26 24.82
C GLY A 88 -6.62 19.91 23.61
N ASN A 89 -5.81 20.89 23.22
CA ASN A 89 -4.92 20.81 22.07
C ASN A 89 -3.69 19.93 22.40
N TYR A 90 -3.90 18.65 22.71
CA TYR A 90 -2.83 17.67 22.90
C TYR A 90 -2.31 17.26 21.53
N GLY A 91 -1.63 18.18 20.85
CA GLY A 91 -0.79 17.81 19.71
C GLY A 91 0.12 16.67 20.14
N LEU A 92 0.12 15.58 19.37
CA LEU A 92 1.01 14.46 19.64
C LEU A 92 2.45 14.97 19.65
N PRO A 93 3.28 14.48 20.60
CA PRO A 93 4.63 14.98 20.79
C PRO A 93 5.43 14.86 19.48
N MET A 94 6.07 15.96 19.09
CA MET A 94 6.92 16.01 17.91
C MET A 94 8.21 15.22 18.16
N ILE A 95 8.76 14.63 17.10
CA ILE A 95 10.18 14.23 17.12
C ILE A 95 11.02 15.49 16.84
N ASN A 96 11.86 15.87 17.80
CA ASN A 96 12.98 16.77 17.52
C ASN A 96 14.00 16.00 16.67
N TYR A 97 14.10 16.35 15.39
CA TYR A 97 15.15 15.81 14.54
C TYR A 97 16.42 16.64 14.73
N PRO A 98 17.57 16.00 15.01
CA PRO A 98 18.83 16.73 15.10
C PRO A 98 19.21 17.29 13.72
N GLU A 99 19.60 18.56 13.68
CA GLU A 99 20.04 19.25 12.46
C GLU A 99 21.32 18.64 11.84
N THR A 100 22.07 17.85 12.62
CA THR A 100 23.29 17.17 12.17
C THR A 100 23.25 15.69 12.50
N GLY A 101 23.61 14.84 11.53
CA GLY A 101 23.67 13.39 11.71
C GLY A 101 22.31 12.71 11.74
N CYS A 102 21.69 12.54 10.57
CA CYS A 102 20.39 11.92 10.45
C CYS A 102 20.49 10.38 10.57
N THR A 103 20.29 9.86 11.78
CA THR A 103 20.14 8.41 12.03
C THR A 103 18.75 7.89 11.65
N ARG A 104 17.80 8.79 11.34
CA ARG A 104 16.37 8.52 11.07
C ARG A 104 15.86 9.23 9.81
N CYS A 105 16.56 9.07 8.70
CA CYS A 105 16.21 9.81 7.47
C CYS A 105 14.94 9.30 6.79
N GLY A 106 14.54 8.07 7.10
CA GLY A 106 13.26 7.53 6.64
C GLY A 106 12.11 8.37 7.19
N GLU A 107 12.06 8.59 8.49
CA GLU A 107 10.96 9.33 9.12
C GLU A 107 10.95 10.81 8.70
N MET A 108 12.13 11.44 8.52
CA MET A 108 12.19 12.80 7.99
C MET A 108 11.64 12.90 6.56
N ALA A 109 11.99 11.95 5.69
CA ALA A 109 11.44 11.91 4.33
C ALA A 109 9.91 11.74 4.36
N PHE A 110 9.38 10.96 5.30
CA PHE A 110 7.94 10.79 5.50
C PHE A 110 7.31 12.09 6.00
N CYS A 111 7.97 12.79 6.92
CA CYS A 111 7.51 14.08 7.42
C CYS A 111 7.29 15.09 6.29
N HIS A 112 8.28 15.25 5.42
CA HIS A 112 8.19 16.15 4.27
C HIS A 112 7.08 15.73 3.29
N ARG A 113 6.95 14.42 3.02
CA ARG A 113 5.89 13.91 2.13
C ARG A 113 4.49 13.96 2.71
N ALA A 114 4.38 13.93 4.05
CA ALA A 114 3.13 14.20 4.74
C ALA A 114 2.69 15.66 4.60
N GLU A 115 3.55 16.53 4.03
CA GLU A 115 3.41 17.98 4.04
C GLU A 115 3.09 18.47 5.46
N ASN A 116 3.70 17.81 6.46
CA ASN A 116 3.48 18.20 7.83
C ASN A 116 4.32 19.47 8.06
N PRO A 117 3.72 20.63 8.38
CA PRO A 117 4.48 21.79 8.84
C PRO A 117 5.29 21.43 10.11
N GLY A 118 4.89 20.33 10.73
CA GLY A 118 5.38 19.70 11.92
C GLY A 118 6.73 19.00 11.88
N CYS A 119 7.50 19.09 10.81
CA CYS A 119 8.93 18.79 10.85
C CYS A 119 9.68 19.91 11.66
N GLY A 120 9.12 20.25 12.85
CA GLY A 120 9.26 21.48 13.63
C GLY A 120 7.95 22.10 14.21
N GLY A 121 6.77 21.47 14.20
CA GLY A 121 5.45 22.07 14.56
C GLY A 121 4.25 21.11 14.77
N HIS A 122 3.02 21.63 14.97
CA HIS A 122 1.82 20.82 15.30
C HIS A 122 1.20 20.15 14.06
N ALA A 123 1.02 18.83 14.10
CA ALA A 123 0.34 18.11 13.02
C ALA A 123 -1.16 18.46 12.97
N SER A 124 -1.67 18.78 11.78
CA SER A 124 -3.10 18.81 11.52
C SER A 124 -3.66 17.39 11.42
N GLY A 125 -4.97 17.23 11.62
CA GLY A 125 -5.65 15.98 11.29
C GLY A 125 -5.53 15.65 9.79
N GLY A 126 -5.69 14.37 9.44
CA GLY A 126 -5.72 13.90 8.05
C GLY A 126 -4.55 13.02 7.65
N VAL A 127 -4.45 12.75 6.34
CA VAL A 127 -3.52 11.79 5.73
C VAL A 127 -2.89 12.37 4.46
N ALA A 128 -1.80 11.76 4.01
CA ALA A 128 -1.14 12.07 2.74
C ALA A 128 -0.85 10.79 1.97
N SER A 129 -1.15 10.78 0.67
CA SER A 129 -0.93 9.63 -0.22
C SER A 129 -0.06 10.00 -1.41
N PHE A 130 0.99 9.22 -1.67
CA PHE A 130 1.96 9.51 -2.72
C PHE A 130 2.54 8.21 -3.32
N PRO A 131 3.08 8.26 -4.55
CA PRO A 131 3.75 7.10 -5.14
C PRO A 131 4.90 6.60 -4.26
N ASN A 132 4.95 5.29 -4.05
CA ASN A 132 6.05 4.64 -3.36
C ASN A 132 7.31 4.70 -4.22
N LEU A 133 8.47 4.93 -3.58
CA LEU A 133 9.77 4.87 -4.27
C LEU A 133 10.12 3.45 -4.70
N LYS A 134 9.71 2.46 -3.89
CA LYS A 134 9.89 1.06 -4.24
C LYS A 134 8.80 0.61 -5.18
N LYS A 135 9.23 -0.02 -6.27
CA LYS A 135 8.34 -0.67 -7.22
C LYS A 135 7.80 -1.97 -6.63
N GLY A 136 6.54 -2.26 -6.91
CA GLY A 136 5.97 -3.57 -6.67
C GLY A 136 6.42 -4.56 -7.74
N SER A 137 6.35 -5.84 -7.41
CA SER A 137 6.43 -6.94 -8.37
C SER A 137 5.05 -7.57 -8.53
N GLY A 138 4.79 -8.21 -9.67
CA GLY A 138 3.49 -8.85 -9.95
C GLY A 138 2.38 -7.91 -10.40
N CYS A 139 2.57 -6.59 -10.37
CA CYS A 139 1.66 -5.62 -10.97
C CYS A 139 2.06 -5.26 -12.40
N HIS A 140 1.12 -4.69 -13.17
CA HIS A 140 1.46 -4.06 -14.44
C HIS A 140 2.44 -2.91 -14.22
N SER A 141 3.28 -2.62 -15.22
CA SER A 141 4.35 -1.61 -15.11
C SER A 141 3.84 -0.19 -14.84
N THR A 142 2.57 0.08 -15.16
CA THR A 142 1.87 1.33 -14.91
C THR A 142 1.38 1.48 -13.46
N ASP A 143 1.30 0.38 -12.72
CA ASP A 143 0.67 0.33 -11.41
C ASP A 143 1.70 0.60 -10.30
N ALA A 144 2.11 1.85 -10.17
CA ALA A 144 2.99 2.25 -9.09
C ALA A 144 2.27 2.09 -7.72
N PRO A 145 2.84 1.34 -6.76
CA PRO A 145 2.26 1.27 -5.42
C PRO A 145 2.13 2.66 -4.80
N ILE A 146 1.06 2.88 -4.04
CA ILE A 146 0.84 4.09 -3.26
C ILE A 146 1.24 3.84 -1.82
N LEU A 147 1.90 4.82 -1.22
CA LEU A 147 2.11 4.90 0.21
C LEU A 147 1.20 5.97 0.81
N THR A 148 0.48 5.64 1.87
CA THR A 148 -0.38 6.56 2.60
C THR A 148 0.04 6.64 4.07
N ILE A 149 0.19 7.85 4.60
CA ILE A 149 0.65 8.10 5.97
C ILE A 149 -0.27 9.11 6.67
N PRO A 150 -0.48 9.01 7.99
CA PRO A 150 -1.13 10.06 8.74
C PRO A 150 -0.23 11.28 8.81
N ARG A 151 -0.83 12.48 8.81
CA ARG A 151 -0.08 13.73 9.03
C ARG A 151 0.45 13.79 10.47
N ALA A 152 -0.31 13.26 11.42
CA ALA A 152 0.14 12.99 12.77
C ALA A 152 1.28 11.96 12.82
N TYR A 153 2.27 12.18 13.68
CA TYR A 153 3.32 11.19 13.93
C TYR A 153 2.79 10.07 14.83
N ILE A 154 2.44 8.96 14.22
CA ILE A 154 2.02 7.71 14.87
C ILE A 154 3.02 6.68 14.38
N GLN A 155 3.76 5.95 15.24
CA GLN A 155 4.88 5.13 14.74
C GLN A 155 4.41 3.82 14.12
N THR A 156 3.40 3.21 14.73
CA THR A 156 2.90 1.87 14.42
C THR A 156 1.39 1.78 14.62
N ILE A 157 0.79 0.66 14.20
CA ILE A 157 -0.63 0.43 14.45
C ILE A 157 -0.92 0.19 15.93
N ASP A 158 0.05 -0.35 16.70
CA ASP A 158 -0.14 -0.56 18.14
C ASP A 158 -0.17 0.77 18.91
N ASP A 159 0.61 1.77 18.48
CA ASP A 159 0.53 3.12 19.05
C ASP A 159 -0.84 3.73 18.80
N LEU A 160 -1.38 3.56 17.59
CA LEU A 160 -2.73 4.00 17.26
C LEU A 160 -3.76 3.35 18.19
N LYS A 161 -3.67 2.04 18.44
CA LYS A 161 -4.53 1.31 19.38
C LYS A 161 -4.42 1.88 20.80
N GLN A 162 -3.20 2.09 21.30
CA GLN A 162 -2.95 2.62 22.65
C GLN A 162 -3.49 4.03 22.85
N MET A 163 -3.48 4.86 21.79
CA MET A 163 -4.07 6.20 21.80
C MET A 163 -5.62 6.21 21.81
N GLY A 164 -6.26 5.06 22.01
CA GLY A 164 -7.71 4.91 21.95
C GLY A 164 -8.26 4.62 20.56
N GLY A 165 -7.37 4.27 19.61
CA GLY A 165 -7.69 3.61 18.34
C GLY A 165 -8.86 4.19 17.57
N THR A 166 -8.63 5.16 16.69
CA THR A 166 -9.69 5.62 15.78
C THR A 166 -9.68 4.78 14.52
N ALA A 167 -10.66 3.87 14.39
CA ALA A 167 -10.97 3.21 13.13
C ALA A 167 -11.11 4.24 11.99
N ASP A 168 -11.57 5.45 12.30
CA ASP A 168 -11.72 6.56 11.36
C ASP A 168 -10.38 7.02 10.75
N MET A 169 -9.27 7.00 11.50
CA MET A 169 -7.95 7.32 10.94
C MET A 169 -7.51 6.26 9.94
N LEU A 170 -7.62 4.97 10.30
CA LEU A 170 -7.29 3.87 9.38
C LEU A 170 -8.20 3.87 8.14
N SER A 171 -9.50 4.13 8.33
CA SER A 171 -10.48 4.25 7.23
C SER A 171 -10.10 5.40 6.29
N SER A 172 -9.71 6.55 6.84
CA SER A 172 -9.23 7.69 6.04
C SER A 172 -7.96 7.34 5.26
N MET A 173 -7.02 6.61 5.86
CA MET A 173 -5.83 6.12 5.16
C MET A 173 -6.19 5.16 4.03
N LEU A 174 -7.07 4.19 4.28
CA LEU A 174 -7.55 3.20 3.29
C LEU A 174 -8.23 3.87 2.10
N LEU A 175 -9.14 4.81 2.36
CA LEU A 175 -9.83 5.58 1.33
C LEU A 175 -8.87 6.43 0.51
N SER A 176 -7.97 7.16 1.17
CA SER A 176 -7.01 8.03 0.47
C SER A 176 -6.05 7.21 -0.40
N GLY A 177 -5.53 6.09 0.11
CA GLY A 177 -4.68 5.17 -0.65
C GLY A 177 -5.39 4.56 -1.85
N PHE A 178 -6.63 4.07 -1.65
CA PHE A 178 -7.48 3.52 -2.71
C PHE A 178 -7.72 4.53 -3.82
N ASN A 179 -8.24 5.71 -3.48
CA ASN A 179 -8.58 6.75 -4.44
C ASN A 179 -7.33 7.23 -5.20
N ARG A 180 -6.20 7.38 -4.50
CA ARG A 180 -4.93 7.78 -5.14
C ARG A 180 -4.40 6.72 -6.10
N TYR A 181 -4.55 5.44 -5.78
CA TYR A 181 -4.12 4.35 -6.65
C TYR A 181 -4.96 4.30 -7.94
N LEU A 182 -6.29 4.43 -7.83
CA LEU A 182 -7.18 4.49 -8.99
C LEU A 182 -6.94 5.74 -9.85
N ALA A 183 -6.71 6.90 -9.22
CA ALA A 183 -6.38 8.13 -9.94
C ALA A 183 -5.07 8.02 -10.75
N ASN A 184 -4.20 7.07 -10.39
CA ASN A 184 -2.98 6.74 -11.13
C ASN A 184 -3.17 5.64 -12.19
N GLY A 185 -4.42 5.25 -12.49
CA GLY A 185 -4.75 4.24 -13.48
C GLY A 185 -4.72 2.79 -12.95
N GLY A 186 -4.57 2.61 -11.64
CA GLY A 186 -4.59 1.29 -11.03
C GLY A 186 -5.95 0.60 -11.15
N ALA A 187 -5.95 -0.73 -11.21
CA ALA A 187 -7.16 -1.55 -11.31
C ALA A 187 -7.72 -1.95 -9.93
N VAL A 188 -9.03 -2.23 -9.87
CA VAL A 188 -9.66 -2.89 -8.73
C VAL A 188 -9.79 -4.40 -8.97
N PRO A 189 -9.78 -5.24 -7.92
CA PRO A 189 -9.54 -4.89 -6.52
C PRO A 189 -8.07 -4.55 -6.24
N VAL A 190 -7.83 -3.85 -5.13
CA VAL A 190 -6.48 -3.55 -4.64
C VAL A 190 -6.16 -4.38 -3.39
N MET A 191 -4.87 -4.59 -3.15
CA MET A 191 -4.35 -5.05 -1.87
C MET A 191 -3.89 -3.84 -1.05
N GLN A 192 -4.35 -3.76 0.20
CA GLN A 192 -4.01 -2.71 1.14
C GLN A 192 -3.35 -3.33 2.37
N CYS A 193 -2.13 -2.89 2.71
CA CYS A 193 -1.35 -3.51 3.77
C CYS A 193 -0.64 -2.49 4.68
N ILE A 194 -0.64 -2.76 5.99
CA ILE A 194 0.16 -2.04 6.99
C ILE A 194 1.16 -3.01 7.60
N HIS A 195 2.43 -2.60 7.70
CA HIS A 195 3.43 -3.38 8.41
C HIS A 195 3.05 -3.54 9.89
N LYS A 196 3.20 -4.75 10.42
CA LYS A 196 3.12 -4.99 11.87
C LYS A 196 4.24 -4.23 12.58
N SER A 197 4.01 -3.83 13.83
CA SER A 197 4.95 -3.00 14.61
C SER A 197 6.37 -3.57 14.70
N ALA A 198 6.49 -4.90 14.76
CA ALA A 198 7.77 -5.62 14.79
C ALA A 198 8.49 -5.70 13.44
N SER A 199 7.83 -5.38 12.33
CA SER A 199 8.35 -5.51 10.96
C SER A 199 8.49 -4.17 10.23
N VAL A 200 8.09 -3.06 10.85
CA VAL A 200 8.18 -1.74 10.22
C VAL A 200 9.63 -1.23 10.23
N SER A 201 10.10 -0.78 9.07
CA SER A 201 11.46 -0.25 8.88
C SER A 201 11.57 1.25 9.15
N VAL A 202 10.51 2.01 8.84
CA VAL A 202 10.37 3.43 9.16
C VAL A 202 9.30 3.58 10.21
N LYS A 203 9.64 4.10 11.39
CA LYS A 203 8.72 4.18 12.54
C LYS A 203 7.72 5.33 12.38
N TRP A 204 6.90 5.24 11.35
CA TRP A 204 5.75 6.10 11.08
C TRP A 204 4.71 5.24 10.39
N LEU A 205 3.52 5.08 10.97
CA LEU A 205 2.41 4.29 10.47
C LEU A 205 2.19 4.60 9.00
N HIS A 206 2.27 3.58 8.16
CA HIS A 206 2.10 3.72 6.73
C HIS A 206 1.38 2.52 6.14
N LEU A 207 0.58 2.83 5.14
CA LEU A 207 -0.27 1.91 4.41
C LEU A 207 0.22 1.83 2.97
N HIS A 208 0.43 0.62 2.48
CA HIS A 208 0.74 0.34 1.08
C HIS A 208 -0.53 -0.06 0.35
N THR A 209 -0.81 0.58 -0.78
CA THR A 209 -1.88 0.21 -1.71
C THR A 209 -1.24 -0.23 -3.04
N PHE A 210 -1.55 -1.43 -3.51
CA PHE A 210 -1.01 -1.99 -4.76
C PHE A 210 -1.99 -2.98 -5.39
N CYS A 211 -1.69 -3.50 -6.59
CA CYS A 211 -2.56 -4.45 -7.28
C CYS A 211 -2.75 -5.74 -6.46
N ILE A 212 -3.84 -6.48 -6.72
CA ILE A 212 -4.22 -7.66 -5.91
C ILE A 212 -3.17 -8.78 -5.88
N ASP A 213 -2.48 -9.01 -7.00
CA ASP A 213 -1.44 -10.04 -7.15
C ASP A 213 -0.03 -9.50 -6.85
N GLY A 214 0.04 -8.23 -6.47
CA GLY A 214 1.28 -7.51 -6.27
C GLY A 214 2.02 -7.90 -5.00
N ARG A 215 3.31 -7.57 -4.96
CA ARG A 215 4.16 -7.71 -3.78
C ARG A 215 5.05 -6.50 -3.62
N VAL A 216 5.10 -5.97 -2.40
CA VAL A 216 5.91 -4.80 -2.00
C VAL A 216 6.45 -5.08 -0.60
N ASP A 217 7.75 -4.93 -0.38
CA ASP A 217 8.36 -5.01 0.97
C ASP A 217 7.98 -6.26 1.80
N GLY A 218 7.82 -7.41 1.13
CA GLY A 218 7.42 -8.68 1.78
C GLY A 218 5.92 -8.82 2.07
N MET A 219 5.10 -7.84 1.71
CA MET A 219 3.63 -7.93 1.69
C MET A 219 3.14 -8.70 0.45
N PRO A 220 2.01 -9.44 0.53
CA PRO A 220 1.01 -9.48 1.61
C PRO A 220 1.23 -10.59 2.68
N SER A 221 2.46 -10.88 3.08
CA SER A 221 2.73 -11.89 4.12
C SER A 221 2.07 -11.54 5.46
N GLN A 222 1.24 -12.44 5.98
CA GLN A 222 0.61 -12.30 7.31
C GLN A 222 1.63 -12.25 8.46
N ARG A 223 2.87 -12.68 8.24
CA ARG A 223 3.93 -12.60 9.26
C ARG A 223 4.41 -11.16 9.47
N THR A 224 4.40 -10.34 8.43
CA THR A 224 5.01 -9.00 8.45
C THR A 224 4.00 -7.86 8.35
N ALA A 225 2.75 -8.15 7.96
CA ALA A 225 1.74 -7.14 7.74
C ALA A 225 0.31 -7.58 8.10
N LEU A 226 -0.56 -6.59 8.29
CA LEU A 226 -2.01 -6.71 8.23
C LEU A 226 -2.43 -6.29 6.83
N CYS A 227 -3.11 -7.17 6.11
CA CYS A 227 -3.50 -6.94 4.73
C CYS A 227 -4.97 -7.24 4.52
N ALA A 228 -5.60 -6.49 3.60
CA ALA A 228 -6.97 -6.70 3.20
C ALA A 228 -7.14 -6.36 1.72
N ARG A 229 -8.04 -7.09 1.07
CA ARG A 229 -8.53 -6.78 -0.26
C ARG A 229 -9.58 -5.67 -0.13
N MET A 230 -9.46 -4.63 -0.97
CA MET A 230 -10.44 -3.56 -1.07
C MET A 230 -10.91 -3.45 -2.52
N GLY A 231 -12.20 -3.63 -2.76
CA GLY A 231 -12.82 -3.53 -4.07
C GLY A 231 -13.56 -2.22 -4.29
N SER A 232 -13.97 -1.56 -3.21
CA SER A 232 -14.77 -0.34 -3.22
C SER A 232 -14.44 0.57 -2.02
N PRO A 233 -14.73 1.87 -2.08
CA PRO A 233 -14.59 2.78 -0.94
C PRO A 233 -15.30 2.29 0.34
N GLU A 234 -16.45 1.63 0.20
CA GLU A 234 -17.29 1.14 1.30
C GLU A 234 -16.59 0.08 2.16
N ASP A 235 -15.58 -0.61 1.62
CA ASP A 235 -14.81 -1.63 2.35
C ASP A 235 -13.87 -1.03 3.40
N ALA A 236 -13.58 0.29 3.33
CA ALA A 236 -12.58 0.93 4.20
C ALA A 236 -12.94 0.83 5.69
N GLN A 237 -14.17 1.16 6.06
CA GLN A 237 -14.59 1.18 7.47
C GLN A 237 -14.60 -0.24 8.08
N PRO A 238 -15.17 -1.28 7.43
CA PRO A 238 -15.07 -2.66 7.92
C PRO A 238 -13.64 -3.16 8.09
N ILE A 239 -12.74 -2.87 7.13
CA ILE A 239 -11.33 -3.25 7.20
C ILE A 239 -10.65 -2.55 8.37
N ALA A 240 -10.84 -1.24 8.52
CA ALA A 240 -10.28 -0.45 9.61
C ALA A 240 -10.76 -0.96 10.98
N ALA A 241 -12.05 -1.23 11.12
CA ALA A 241 -12.66 -1.77 12.33
C ALA A 241 -12.17 -3.19 12.67
N LEU A 242 -11.70 -3.95 11.69
CA LEU A 242 -11.06 -5.25 11.91
C LEU A 242 -9.62 -5.08 12.41
N TRP A 243 -8.84 -4.18 11.83
CA TRP A 243 -7.43 -4.00 12.16
C TRP A 243 -7.17 -3.35 13.53
N ILE A 244 -8.13 -2.57 14.04
CA ILE A 244 -8.00 -1.90 15.34
C ILE A 244 -8.31 -2.81 16.53
N ARG A 245 -9.00 -3.94 16.31
CA ARG A 245 -9.21 -4.99 17.34
C ARG A 245 -7.89 -5.70 17.64
#